data_AF-A0A6C0J5F7-F1
#
_entry.id   AF-A0A6C0J5F7-F1
#
_cell.length_a   1.000
_cell.length_b   1.000
_cell.length_c   1.000
_cell.angle_alpha   90.00
_cell.angle_beta   90.00
_cell.angle_gamma   90.00
#
_symmetry.space_group_name_H-M   'P 1'
#
loop_
_entity.id
_entity.type
_entity.pdbx_description
1 polymer ?
#
loop_
_entity_poly.entity_id
_entity_poly.type
_entity_poly.pdbx_seq_one_letter_code
_entity_poly.pdbx_strand_id
1 'polypeptide(L)'
;MTYNKVPRSSNDFFCEKCDYHTSRLSQYDRHLLTAKHEILTNTYKQIPKSSTAFLCDCGKEYKHRQSLNNHKQKCTYKIPEITTAYVNEFEEEKPEPTGYHSMIGTLVKENQDFKKLLIEQSSQMMELAKNSQTINNNTTNNNTQFNLNFFLNDTCKDAMNITDFLGNMDVNIDELEYIGNHGYVNGMTKMIMDRLKDMDITKRPIHCTDVKRETMYIKDKDEWCKDTDELVKLRRILSSISMTNYRSVANWRQAHPKSEIMDSREYNFCYKMMRAILGDAEDEQIRLDNKIIKTFAKDLFVNKNKNDVIRKMNAY
;
A
#
# COMPACT_ATOMS: atom_id res chain seq x y z
N MET A 1 10.52 6.21 48.28
CA MET A 1 9.67 6.43 47.10
C MET A 1 8.42 7.17 47.54
N THR A 2 8.38 8.48 47.30
CA THR A 2 7.27 9.36 47.69
C THR A 2 6.23 9.38 46.58
N TYR A 3 5.09 8.73 46.79
CA TYR A 3 3.95 8.81 45.86
C TYR A 3 3.29 10.19 46.00
N ASN A 4 3.44 11.03 44.97
CA ASN A 4 2.66 12.27 44.85
C ASN A 4 1.17 11.92 44.73
N LYS A 5 0.38 12.30 45.74
CA LYS A 5 -1.08 12.23 45.68
C LYS A 5 -1.57 13.31 44.70
N VAL A 6 -2.17 12.87 43.60
CA VAL A 6 -2.79 13.74 42.59
C VAL A 6 -3.97 14.51 43.24
N PRO A 7 -4.10 15.84 43.03
CA PRO A 7 -5.19 16.64 43.58
C PRO A 7 -6.57 16.09 43.15
N ARG A 8 -7.57 16.15 44.03
CA ARG A 8 -8.96 15.82 43.67
C ARG A 8 -9.49 16.91 42.73
N SER A 9 -9.65 16.60 41.45
CA SER A 9 -10.43 17.43 40.53
C SER A 9 -11.88 17.42 40.99
N SER A 10 -12.51 18.59 41.18
CA SER A 10 -13.88 18.72 41.70
C SER A 10 -14.97 18.46 40.64
N ASN A 11 -14.65 17.74 39.58
CA ASN A 11 -15.58 17.45 38.50
C ASN A 11 -16.02 16.00 38.61
N ASP A 12 -17.28 15.81 38.99
CA ASP A 12 -17.93 14.52 39.03
C ASP A 12 -18.51 14.21 37.64
N PHE A 13 -18.14 13.07 37.08
CA PHE A 13 -18.60 12.56 35.79
C PHE A 13 -19.55 11.39 36.03
N PHE A 14 -20.74 11.47 35.44
CA PHE A 14 -21.82 10.50 35.64
C PHE A 14 -22.38 9.99 34.31
N CYS A 15 -22.49 8.67 34.18
CA CYS A 15 -23.16 8.01 33.07
C CYS A 15 -24.50 7.44 33.55
N GLU A 16 -25.60 8.07 33.15
CA GLU A 16 -26.98 7.64 33.45
C GLU A 16 -27.31 6.22 32.95
N LYS A 17 -26.74 5.82 31.81
CA LYS A 17 -27.06 4.54 31.15
C LYS A 17 -26.44 3.33 31.84
N CYS A 18 -25.34 3.54 32.55
CA CYS A 18 -24.60 2.49 33.24
C CYS A 18 -24.59 2.69 34.77
N ASP A 19 -25.25 3.74 35.27
CA ASP A 19 -25.19 4.22 36.65
C ASP A 19 -23.75 4.28 37.19
N TYR A 20 -22.84 4.82 36.37
CA TYR A 20 -21.41 4.86 36.65
C TYR A 20 -20.96 6.28 37.01
N HIS A 21 -20.26 6.43 38.14
CA HIS A 21 -19.78 7.70 38.67
C HIS A 21 -18.26 7.69 38.86
N THR A 22 -17.58 8.75 38.46
CA THR A 22 -16.14 8.95 38.73
C THR A 22 -15.76 10.43 38.76
N SER A 23 -14.79 10.81 39.59
CA SER A 23 -14.26 12.18 39.65
C SER A 23 -13.07 12.43 38.70
N ARG A 24 -12.73 11.46 37.85
CA ARG A 24 -11.58 11.50 36.94
C ARG A 24 -12.04 11.36 35.49
N LEU A 25 -11.78 12.39 34.68
CA LEU A 25 -12.15 12.42 33.26
C LEU A 25 -11.59 11.22 32.48
N SER A 26 -10.31 10.88 32.67
CA SER A 26 -9.68 9.74 31.97
C SER A 26 -10.34 8.39 32.26
N GLN A 27 -10.94 8.24 33.44
CA GLN A 27 -11.69 7.03 33.80
C GLN A 27 -13.09 7.04 33.21
N TYR A 28 -13.68 8.23 33.07
CA TYR A 28 -14.95 8.41 32.42
C TYR A 28 -14.84 8.17 30.91
N ASP A 29 -13.83 8.73 30.25
CA ASP A 29 -13.56 8.50 28.82
C ASP A 29 -13.31 7.01 28.54
N ARG A 30 -12.52 6.36 29.40
CA ARG A 30 -12.30 4.91 29.31
C ARG A 30 -13.59 4.13 29.51
N HIS A 31 -14.47 4.57 30.41
CA HIS A 31 -15.79 3.96 30.64
C HIS A 31 -16.66 4.02 29.38
N LEU A 32 -16.72 5.17 28.69
CA LEU A 32 -17.50 5.36 27.47
C LEU A 32 -17.08 4.40 26.34
N LEU A 33 -15.80 4.03 26.30
CA LEU A 33 -15.22 3.11 25.32
C LEU A 33 -15.33 1.62 25.71
N THR A 34 -15.91 1.31 26.88
CA THR A 34 -16.06 -0.09 27.28
C THR A 34 -17.16 -0.76 26.46
N ALA A 35 -16.92 -2.01 26.04
CA ALA A 35 -17.91 -2.83 25.34
C ALA A 35 -19.25 -2.89 26.09
N LYS A 36 -19.23 -2.89 27.43
CA LYS A 36 -20.44 -2.86 28.26
C LYS A 36 -21.23 -1.56 28.08
N HIS A 37 -20.56 -0.41 28.06
CA HIS A 37 -21.19 0.88 27.81
C HIS A 37 -21.73 0.96 26.36
N GLU A 38 -20.94 0.57 25.36
CA GLU A 38 -21.34 0.58 23.96
C GLU A 38 -22.58 -0.30 23.69
N ILE A 39 -22.66 -1.48 24.29
CA ILE A 39 -23.82 -2.40 24.15
C ILE A 39 -25.10 -1.78 24.74
N LEU A 40 -24.98 -1.06 25.86
CA LEU A 40 -26.10 -0.44 26.56
C LEU A 40 -26.59 0.85 25.87
N THR A 41 -25.70 1.60 25.21
CA THR A 41 -26.02 2.88 24.55
C THR A 41 -26.35 2.76 23.07
N ASN A 42 -25.82 1.74 22.36
CA ASN A 42 -26.12 1.49 20.94
C ASN A 42 -27.16 0.39 20.72
N THR A 43 -28.34 0.51 21.31
CA THR A 43 -29.47 -0.41 21.12
C THR A 43 -30.20 -0.25 19.77
N TYR A 44 -29.62 0.42 18.78
CA TYR A 44 -30.24 0.60 17.45
C TYR A 44 -29.28 0.41 16.27
N LYS A 45 -28.58 -0.72 16.24
CA LYS A 45 -28.28 -1.42 14.98
C LYS A 45 -28.50 -2.91 15.16
N GLN A 46 -29.79 -3.29 15.22
CA GLN A 46 -30.21 -4.59 14.72
C GLN A 46 -29.80 -4.66 13.25
N ILE A 47 -28.61 -5.19 12.97
CA ILE A 47 -28.28 -5.67 11.64
C ILE A 47 -29.29 -6.78 11.37
N PRO A 48 -30.18 -6.68 10.37
CA PRO A 48 -30.99 -7.83 10.01
C PRO A 48 -30.02 -8.96 9.69
N LYS A 49 -30.16 -10.10 10.37
CA LYS A 49 -29.60 -11.34 9.84
C LYS A 49 -30.20 -11.47 8.43
N SER A 50 -29.41 -11.14 7.42
CA SER A 50 -29.68 -11.54 6.05
C SER A 50 -29.61 -13.06 6.05
N SER A 51 -30.74 -13.70 6.35
CA SER A 51 -30.92 -15.11 6.04
C SER A 51 -31.25 -15.17 4.56
N THR A 52 -30.23 -15.05 3.72
CA THR A 52 -30.37 -15.51 2.34
C THR A 52 -30.75 -16.99 2.43
N ALA A 53 -31.99 -17.32 2.08
CA ALA A 53 -32.44 -18.70 2.04
C ALA A 53 -31.59 -19.45 0.99
N PHE A 54 -31.11 -20.64 1.34
CA PHE A 54 -30.32 -21.46 0.44
C PHE A 54 -31.25 -22.25 -0.46
N LEU A 55 -31.33 -21.86 -1.73
CA LEU A 55 -32.23 -22.46 -2.72
C LEU A 55 -31.55 -23.62 -3.48
N CYS A 56 -32.30 -24.69 -3.70
CA CYS A 56 -31.95 -25.72 -4.68
C CYS A 56 -32.68 -25.44 -6.00
N ASP A 57 -32.10 -25.86 -7.12
CA ASP A 57 -32.68 -25.74 -8.46
C ASP A 57 -34.04 -26.46 -8.60
N CYS A 58 -34.38 -27.36 -7.66
CA CYS A 58 -35.71 -27.97 -7.56
C CYS A 58 -36.77 -27.06 -6.90
N GLY A 59 -36.41 -25.84 -6.51
CA GLY A 59 -37.28 -24.86 -5.86
C GLY A 59 -37.39 -24.96 -4.34
N LYS A 60 -36.67 -25.89 -3.69
CA LYS A 60 -36.72 -26.04 -2.21
C LYS A 60 -35.76 -25.08 -1.50
N GLU A 61 -36.24 -24.45 -0.43
CA GLU A 61 -35.47 -23.50 0.38
C GLU A 61 -34.95 -24.13 1.69
N TYR A 62 -33.74 -23.75 2.09
CA TYR A 62 -33.11 -24.23 3.31
C TYR A 62 -32.52 -23.08 4.13
N LYS A 63 -32.66 -23.19 5.45
CA LYS A 63 -32.15 -22.19 6.41
C LYS A 63 -30.61 -22.20 6.54
N HIS A 64 -29.97 -23.33 6.23
CA HIS A 64 -28.53 -23.53 6.39
C HIS A 64 -27.92 -24.22 5.17
N ARG A 65 -26.68 -23.84 4.82
CA ARG A 65 -25.94 -24.39 3.66
C ARG A 65 -25.75 -25.91 3.73
N GLN A 66 -25.50 -26.45 4.92
CA GLN A 66 -25.35 -27.89 5.14
C GLN A 66 -26.63 -28.66 4.80
N SER A 67 -27.80 -28.11 5.13
CA SER A 67 -29.09 -28.70 4.79
C SER A 67 -29.32 -28.74 3.27
N LEU A 68 -28.97 -27.66 2.56
CA LEU A 68 -28.99 -27.64 1.09
C LEU A 68 -28.04 -28.67 0.50
N ASN A 69 -26.84 -28.85 1.07
CA ASN A 69 -25.84 -29.78 0.53
C ASN A 69 -26.29 -31.24 0.67
N ASN A 70 -26.84 -31.61 1.84
CA ASN A 70 -27.44 -32.93 2.07
C ASN A 70 -28.62 -33.18 1.12
N HIS A 71 -29.41 -32.15 0.84
CA HIS A 71 -30.48 -32.24 -0.14
C HIS A 71 -29.95 -32.43 -1.57
N LYS A 72 -28.95 -31.65 -2.01
CA LYS A 72 -28.37 -31.75 -3.36
C LYS A 72 -27.84 -33.15 -3.67
N GLN A 73 -27.26 -33.84 -2.68
CA GLN A 73 -26.78 -35.21 -2.87
C GLN A 73 -27.89 -36.24 -3.10
N LYS A 74 -29.14 -35.93 -2.72
CA LYS A 74 -30.29 -36.82 -2.89
C LYS A 74 -31.37 -36.23 -3.80
N CYS A 75 -31.12 -35.06 -4.38
CA CYS A 75 -32.08 -34.36 -5.22
C CYS A 75 -32.11 -35.03 -6.60
N THR A 76 -33.28 -35.51 -6.99
CA THR A 76 -33.51 -36.19 -8.28
C THR A 76 -33.98 -35.25 -9.38
N TYR A 77 -34.04 -33.94 -9.10
CA TYR A 77 -34.48 -32.93 -10.06
C TYR A 77 -33.45 -32.78 -11.19
N LYS A 78 -33.87 -33.09 -12.41
CA LYS A 78 -33.10 -32.85 -13.64
C LYS A 78 -33.67 -31.60 -14.32
N ILE A 79 -32.80 -30.64 -14.62
CA ILE A 79 -33.15 -29.47 -15.43
C ILE A 79 -33.53 -29.99 -16.83
N PRO A 80 -34.70 -29.63 -17.39
CA PRO A 80 -35.03 -29.99 -18.76
C PRO A 80 -34.05 -29.31 -19.71
N GLU A 81 -33.34 -30.11 -20.52
CA GLU A 81 -32.57 -29.59 -21.66
C GLU A 81 -33.55 -28.97 -22.66
N ILE A 82 -33.51 -27.65 -22.82
CA ILE A 82 -34.24 -26.96 -23.88
C ILE A 82 -33.50 -27.23 -25.18
N THR A 83 -33.90 -28.30 -25.87
CA THR A 83 -33.59 -28.52 -27.28
C THR A 83 -34.43 -27.55 -28.11
N THR A 84 -33.76 -26.70 -28.86
CA THR A 84 -34.33 -25.80 -29.86
C THR A 84 -35.10 -26.58 -30.93
N ALA A 85 -36.42 -26.35 -31.02
CA ALA A 85 -37.22 -26.69 -32.18
C ALA A 85 -38.19 -25.53 -32.46
N TYR A 86 -38.09 -24.98 -33.66
CA TYR A 86 -38.95 -23.93 -34.19
C TYR A 86 -40.39 -24.39 -34.30
N VAL A 87 -41.34 -23.57 -33.84
CA VAL A 87 -42.61 -23.31 -34.55
C VAL A 87 -43.02 -21.86 -34.29
N ASN A 88 -43.44 -21.19 -35.37
CA ASN A 88 -43.89 -19.80 -35.42
C ASN A 88 -45.19 -19.56 -34.62
N GLU A 89 -45.36 -18.27 -34.31
CA GLU A 89 -46.60 -17.48 -34.44
C GLU A 89 -47.12 -16.92 -33.12
N PHE A 90 -46.59 -15.76 -32.74
CA PHE A 90 -47.33 -14.68 -32.09
C PHE A 90 -46.66 -13.35 -32.48
N GLU A 91 -47.40 -12.53 -33.21
CA GLU A 91 -47.03 -11.14 -33.52
C GLU A 91 -47.10 -10.30 -32.24
N GLU A 92 -46.00 -9.67 -31.87
CA GLU A 92 -46.01 -8.48 -31.01
C GLU A 92 -45.17 -7.37 -31.65
N GLU A 93 -45.76 -6.18 -31.66
CA GLU A 93 -45.39 -5.01 -32.45
C GLU A 93 -43.95 -4.53 -32.24
N LYS A 94 -43.29 -4.14 -33.33
CA LYS A 94 -42.00 -3.45 -33.34
C LYS A 94 -42.17 -1.97 -32.94
N PRO A 95 -41.51 -1.46 -31.89
CA PRO A 95 -41.08 -0.07 -31.89
C PRO A 95 -39.76 0.07 -32.67
N GLU A 96 -39.64 1.17 -33.40
CA GLU A 96 -38.48 1.54 -34.23
C GLU A 96 -37.12 1.50 -33.48
N PRO A 97 -36.01 1.22 -34.19
CA PRO A 97 -34.71 1.01 -33.57
C PRO A 97 -34.11 2.33 -33.07
N THR A 98 -34.13 2.54 -31.75
CA THR A 98 -33.26 3.53 -31.12
C THR A 98 -31.84 2.96 -30.95
N GLY A 99 -30.82 3.82 -31.07
CA GLY A 99 -29.40 3.46 -31.22
C GLY A 99 -28.79 2.55 -30.14
N TYR A 100 -29.48 2.34 -29.01
CA TYR A 100 -29.04 1.42 -27.96
C TYR A 100 -29.04 -0.06 -28.38
N HIS A 101 -29.96 -0.48 -29.26
CA HIS A 101 -30.03 -1.90 -29.69
C HIS A 101 -28.85 -2.30 -30.60
N SER A 102 -28.34 -1.34 -31.38
CA SER A 102 -27.12 -1.50 -32.20
C SER A 102 -25.86 -1.65 -31.34
N MET A 103 -25.77 -0.88 -30.24
CA MET A 103 -24.64 -0.92 -29.32
C MET A 103 -24.60 -2.24 -28.54
N ILE A 104 -25.75 -2.75 -28.08
CA ILE A 104 -25.83 -4.05 -27.41
C ILE A 104 -25.49 -5.18 -28.38
N GLY A 105 -25.97 -5.13 -29.63
CA GLY A 105 -25.59 -6.11 -30.65
C GLY A 105 -24.10 -6.11 -30.96
N THR A 106 -23.47 -4.92 -31.00
CA THR A 106 -22.02 -4.77 -31.19
C THR A 106 -21.24 -5.32 -30.00
N LEU A 107 -21.64 -5.00 -28.77
CA LEU A 107 -21.03 -5.51 -27.54
C LEU A 107 -21.15 -7.03 -27.38
N VAL A 108 -22.29 -7.62 -27.78
CA VAL A 108 -22.47 -9.08 -27.76
C VAL A 108 -21.56 -9.74 -28.79
N LYS A 109 -21.41 -9.13 -29.98
CA LYS A 109 -20.51 -9.62 -31.03
C LYS A 109 -19.04 -9.53 -30.62
N GLU A 110 -18.62 -8.39 -30.06
CA GLU A 110 -17.27 -8.19 -29.51
C GLU A 110 -16.96 -9.19 -28.38
N ASN A 111 -17.93 -9.48 -27.50
CA ASN A 111 -17.78 -10.49 -26.46
C ASN A 111 -17.68 -11.92 -27.00
N GLN A 112 -18.39 -12.24 -28.09
CA GLN A 112 -18.26 -13.52 -28.77
C GLN A 112 -16.88 -13.68 -29.43
N ASP A 113 -16.38 -12.61 -30.06
CA ASP A 113 -15.04 -12.58 -30.65
C ASP A 113 -13.95 -12.70 -29.56
N PHE A 114 -14.14 -12.02 -28.42
CA PHE A 114 -13.24 -12.13 -27.27
C PHE A 114 -13.22 -13.55 -26.69
N LYS A 115 -14.38 -14.20 -26.57
CA LYS A 115 -14.48 -15.60 -26.14
C LYS A 115 -13.74 -16.54 -27.10
N LYS A 116 -13.82 -16.29 -28.41
CA LYS A 116 -13.12 -17.08 -29.42
C LYS A 116 -11.60 -16.93 -29.31
N LEU A 117 -11.11 -15.70 -29.12
CA LEU A 117 -9.69 -15.40 -28.87
C LEU A 117 -9.15 -16.10 -27.62
N LEU A 118 -9.91 -16.11 -26.52
CA LEU A 118 -9.53 -16.81 -25.29
C LEU A 118 -9.44 -18.33 -25.47
N ILE A 119 -10.37 -18.93 -26.23
CA ILE A 119 -10.36 -20.35 -26.53
C ILE A 119 -9.18 -20.71 -27.43
N GLU A 120 -8.89 -19.90 -28.46
CA GLU A 120 -7.73 -20.11 -29.34
C GLU A 120 -6.40 -19.99 -28.58
N GLN A 121 -6.25 -18.98 -27.72
CA GLN A 121 -5.05 -18.82 -26.88
C GLN A 121 -4.87 -19.98 -25.90
N SER A 122 -5.97 -20.43 -25.26
CA SER A 122 -5.96 -21.59 -24.36
C SER A 122 -5.57 -22.88 -25.09
N SER A 123 -6.09 -23.08 -26.31
CA SER A 123 -5.74 -24.21 -27.16
C SER A 123 -4.25 -24.19 -27.55
N GLN A 124 -3.73 -23.03 -27.96
CA GLN A 124 -2.30 -22.86 -28.27
C GLN A 124 -1.40 -23.10 -27.05
N MET A 125 -1.79 -22.65 -25.85
CA MET A 125 -1.07 -22.97 -24.60
C MET A 125 -1.08 -24.48 -24.30
N MET A 126 -2.18 -25.17 -24.59
CA MET A 126 -2.32 -26.61 -24.35
C MET A 126 -1.53 -27.45 -25.37
N GLU A 127 -1.45 -27.01 -26.62
CA GLU A 127 -0.58 -27.57 -27.67
C GLU A 127 0.91 -27.42 -27.31
N LEU A 128 1.33 -26.24 -26.82
CA LEU A 128 2.70 -26.00 -26.34
C LEU A 128 3.05 -26.88 -25.12
N ALA A 129 2.07 -27.15 -24.24
CA ALA A 129 2.24 -28.05 -23.11
C ALA A 129 2.34 -29.53 -23.55
N LYS A 130 1.60 -29.94 -24.59
CA LYS A 130 1.64 -31.31 -25.14
C LYS A 130 2.94 -31.63 -25.88
N ASN A 131 3.57 -30.63 -26.50
CA ASN A 131 4.86 -30.80 -27.19
C ASN A 131 6.08 -30.64 -26.26
N SER A 132 5.87 -30.45 -24.95
CA SER A 132 6.95 -30.46 -23.96
C SER A 132 7.41 -31.89 -23.69
N GLN A 133 8.16 -32.46 -24.63
CA GLN A 133 8.91 -33.68 -24.39
C GLN A 133 9.91 -33.41 -23.26
N THR A 134 9.79 -34.18 -22.16
CA THR A 134 10.75 -34.14 -21.06
C THR A 134 12.06 -34.76 -21.54
N ILE A 135 12.91 -33.95 -22.18
CA ILE A 135 14.29 -34.34 -22.45
C ILE A 135 15.02 -34.32 -21.12
N ASN A 136 15.25 -35.50 -20.56
CA ASN A 136 15.99 -35.72 -19.33
C ASN A 136 17.50 -35.57 -19.60
N ASN A 137 17.92 -34.35 -19.96
CA ASN A 137 19.33 -33.99 -19.93
C ASN A 137 19.66 -33.65 -18.48
N ASN A 138 20.53 -34.47 -17.88
CA ASN A 138 21.25 -34.13 -16.65
C ASN A 138 22.25 -33.00 -16.94
N THR A 139 21.72 -31.83 -17.28
CA THR A 139 22.40 -30.56 -17.10
C THR A 139 22.14 -30.14 -15.66
N THR A 140 23.18 -30.14 -14.83
CA THR A 140 23.24 -29.38 -13.58
C THR A 140 23.11 -27.90 -13.92
N ASN A 141 21.90 -27.49 -14.25
CA ASN A 141 21.57 -26.10 -14.47
C ASN A 141 21.37 -25.52 -13.07
N ASN A 142 22.45 -24.95 -12.50
CA ASN A 142 22.39 -24.14 -11.30
C ASN A 142 21.61 -22.85 -11.63
N ASN A 143 20.30 -22.97 -11.83
CA ASN A 143 19.41 -21.86 -11.99
C ASN A 143 19.10 -21.30 -10.60
N THR A 144 20.09 -20.66 -9.99
CA THR A 144 19.88 -19.86 -8.78
C THR A 144 19.15 -18.58 -9.18
N GLN A 145 17.87 -18.69 -9.59
CA GLN A 145 17.01 -17.53 -9.76
C GLN A 145 16.96 -16.80 -8.42
N PHE A 146 17.23 -15.49 -8.46
CA PHE A 146 17.15 -14.64 -7.28
C PHE A 146 15.75 -14.71 -6.67
N ASN A 147 15.67 -15.28 -5.47
CA ASN A 147 14.46 -15.33 -4.69
C ASN A 147 14.36 -14.06 -3.84
N LEU A 148 13.54 -13.10 -4.30
CA LEU A 148 13.34 -11.83 -3.62
C LEU A 148 12.84 -12.01 -2.18
N ASN A 149 11.92 -12.94 -1.94
CA ASN A 149 11.37 -13.16 -0.61
C ASN A 149 12.44 -13.69 0.35
N PHE A 150 13.35 -14.54 -0.13
CA PHE A 150 14.50 -15.00 0.65
C PHE A 150 15.47 -13.84 0.93
N PHE A 151 15.81 -13.05 -0.09
CA PHE A 151 16.68 -11.88 0.11
C PHE A 151 16.12 -10.91 1.15
N LEU A 152 14.85 -10.54 1.06
CA LEU A 152 14.24 -9.60 2.00
C LEU A 152 14.12 -10.20 3.41
N ASN A 153 13.54 -11.39 3.54
CA ASN A 153 13.17 -11.92 4.86
C ASN A 153 14.26 -12.73 5.56
N ASP A 154 15.28 -13.20 4.84
CA ASP A 154 16.40 -13.95 5.42
C ASP A 154 17.69 -13.13 5.36
N THR A 155 18.09 -12.64 4.17
CA THR A 155 19.34 -11.86 4.01
C THR A 155 19.24 -10.47 4.65
N CYS A 156 18.12 -9.77 4.47
CA CYS A 156 17.87 -8.45 5.04
C CYS A 156 16.93 -8.50 6.26
N LYS A 157 16.89 -9.62 6.98
CA LYS A 157 16.01 -9.81 8.14
C LYS A 157 16.22 -8.73 9.21
N ASP A 158 17.48 -8.35 9.40
CA ASP A 158 17.95 -7.37 10.39
C ASP A 158 18.09 -5.96 9.79
N ALA A 159 17.41 -5.68 8.67
CA ALA A 159 17.35 -4.33 8.13
C ALA A 159 16.64 -3.38 9.09
N MET A 160 17.07 -2.12 9.09
CA MET A 160 16.46 -1.07 9.89
C MET A 160 15.00 -0.85 9.46
N ASN A 161 14.11 -0.56 10.41
CA ASN A 161 12.78 -0.10 10.07
C ASN A 161 12.81 1.36 9.59
N ILE A 162 11.97 1.69 8.63
CA ILE A 162 11.90 3.05 8.10
C ILE A 162 11.55 4.08 9.18
N THR A 163 10.72 3.70 10.17
CA THR A 163 10.39 4.56 11.31
C THR A 163 11.64 4.90 12.13
N ASP A 164 12.54 3.94 12.35
CA ASP A 164 13.81 4.17 13.07
C ASP A 164 14.78 5.01 12.23
N PHE A 165 14.84 4.75 10.92
CA PHE A 165 15.64 5.55 9.99
C PHE A 165 15.23 7.03 10.01
N LEU A 166 13.92 7.30 10.05
CA LEU A 166 13.39 8.66 10.15
C LEU A 166 13.61 9.26 11.54
N GLY A 167 13.49 8.47 12.60
CA GLY A 167 13.69 8.91 13.98
C GLY A 167 15.14 9.27 14.31
N ASN A 168 16.11 8.60 13.68
CA ASN A 168 17.54 8.83 13.86
C ASN A 168 18.11 9.84 12.83
N MET A 169 17.25 10.58 12.14
CA MET A 169 17.68 11.54 11.13
C MET A 169 18.09 12.86 11.78
N ASP A 170 19.35 12.95 12.18
CA ASP A 170 19.95 14.21 12.62
C ASP A 170 20.27 15.07 11.39
N VAL A 171 19.59 16.23 11.28
CA VAL A 171 19.74 17.15 10.14
C VAL A 171 20.82 18.18 10.44
N ASN A 172 21.89 18.18 9.64
CA ASN A 172 22.99 19.11 9.80
C ASN A 172 22.73 20.45 9.09
N ILE A 173 23.32 21.53 9.61
CA ILE A 173 23.25 22.88 9.03
C ILE A 173 23.70 22.85 7.56
N ASP A 174 24.84 22.22 7.28
CA ASP A 174 25.43 22.13 5.94
C ASP A 174 24.50 21.45 4.92
N GLU A 175 23.66 20.51 5.38
CA GLU A 175 22.68 19.82 4.53
C GLU A 175 21.51 20.73 4.17
N LEU A 176 21.03 21.53 5.14
CA LEU A 176 20.03 22.56 4.89
C LEU A 176 20.58 23.62 3.91
N GLU A 177 21.82 24.06 4.11
CA GLU A 177 22.47 24.99 3.19
C GLU A 177 22.64 24.40 1.79
N TYR A 178 22.99 23.12 1.71
CA TYR A 178 23.07 22.41 0.44
C TYR A 178 21.70 22.38 -0.26
N ILE A 179 20.61 22.10 0.47
CA ILE A 179 19.23 22.20 -0.07
C ILE A 179 18.93 23.63 -0.54
N GLY A 180 19.26 24.65 0.24
CA GLY A 180 19.02 26.05 -0.14
C GLY A 180 19.78 26.50 -1.39
N ASN A 181 20.95 25.89 -1.65
CA ASN A 181 21.77 26.19 -2.82
C ASN A 181 21.40 25.34 -4.05
N HIS A 182 21.03 24.08 -3.87
CA HIS A 182 20.85 23.10 -4.95
C HIS A 182 19.40 22.70 -5.21
N GLY A 183 18.47 23.20 -4.40
CA GLY A 183 17.03 22.95 -4.51
C GLY A 183 16.58 21.61 -3.91
N TYR A 184 15.26 21.43 -3.84
CA TYR A 184 14.58 20.27 -3.24
C TYR A 184 15.13 18.94 -3.75
N VAL A 185 15.11 18.73 -5.08
CA VAL A 185 15.44 17.43 -5.68
C VAL A 185 16.87 17.00 -5.35
N ASN A 186 17.86 17.86 -5.61
CA ASN A 186 19.26 17.52 -5.39
C ASN A 186 19.58 17.41 -3.90
N GLY A 187 19.06 18.32 -3.09
CA GLY A 187 19.29 18.34 -1.65
C GLY A 187 18.71 17.12 -0.95
N MET A 188 17.42 16.83 -1.18
CA MET A 188 16.74 15.66 -0.61
C MET A 188 17.38 14.36 -1.10
N THR A 189 17.70 14.26 -2.39
CA THR A 189 18.36 13.07 -2.94
C THR A 189 19.69 12.82 -2.25
N LYS A 190 20.57 13.84 -2.18
CA LYS A 190 21.89 13.70 -1.55
C LYS A 190 21.77 13.31 -0.08
N MET A 191 20.96 14.07 0.68
CA MET A 191 20.78 13.87 2.12
C MET A 191 20.32 12.46 2.48
N ILE A 192 19.35 11.93 1.71
CA ILE A 192 18.81 10.58 1.95
C ILE A 192 19.77 9.51 1.46
N MET A 193 20.34 9.68 0.26
CA MET A 193 21.21 8.68 -0.35
C MET A 193 22.53 8.52 0.39
N ASP A 194 23.12 9.59 0.93
CA ASP A 194 24.36 9.52 1.70
C ASP A 194 24.15 8.62 2.92
N ARG A 195 23.08 8.85 3.70
CA ARG A 195 22.71 7.99 4.84
C ARG A 195 22.40 6.54 4.44
N LEU A 196 21.65 6.33 3.35
CA LEU A 196 21.35 4.98 2.86
C LEU A 196 22.61 4.25 2.38
N LYS A 197 23.55 4.96 1.73
CA LYS A 197 24.79 4.36 1.18
C LYS A 197 25.82 4.06 2.26
N ASP A 198 25.82 4.79 3.36
CA ASP A 198 26.65 4.52 4.54
C ASP A 198 26.24 3.24 5.28
N MET A 199 25.01 2.75 5.04
CA MET A 199 24.56 1.44 5.54
C MET A 199 24.92 0.31 4.57
N ASP A 200 25.27 -0.85 5.13
CA ASP A 200 25.34 -2.10 4.37
C ASP A 200 24.00 -2.38 3.67
N ILE A 201 24.06 -2.97 2.47
CA ILE A 201 22.86 -3.23 1.68
C ILE A 201 21.82 -4.04 2.46
N THR A 202 22.25 -5.01 3.27
CA THR A 202 21.35 -5.87 4.06
C THR A 202 20.70 -5.15 5.25
N LYS A 203 21.19 -3.95 5.57
CA LYS A 203 20.72 -3.14 6.69
C LYS A 203 19.81 -2.00 6.27
N ARG A 204 19.71 -1.70 4.96
CA ARG A 204 18.94 -0.56 4.44
C ARG A 204 17.43 -0.81 4.58
N PRO A 205 16.64 0.22 4.96
CA PRO A 205 15.19 0.12 5.08
C PRO A 205 14.45 0.09 3.72
N ILE A 206 15.11 0.44 2.62
CA ILE A 206 14.49 0.62 1.30
C ILE A 206 15.29 -0.10 0.23
N HIS A 207 14.61 -0.88 -0.61
CA HIS A 207 15.17 -1.57 -1.77
C HIS A 207 14.33 -1.38 -3.02
N CYS A 208 14.98 -1.17 -4.16
CA CYS A 208 14.35 -1.24 -5.47
C CYS A 208 14.60 -2.63 -6.09
N THR A 209 13.57 -3.24 -6.67
CA THR A 209 13.65 -4.59 -7.25
C THR A 209 13.34 -4.63 -8.75
N ASP A 210 12.83 -3.54 -9.30
CA ASP A 210 12.64 -3.35 -10.74
C ASP A 210 12.76 -1.85 -11.03
N VAL A 211 13.87 -1.46 -11.66
CA VAL A 211 14.15 -0.06 -11.99
C VAL A 211 13.15 0.48 -13.02
N LYS A 212 12.71 -0.35 -13.97
CA LYS A 212 11.80 0.10 -15.05
C LYS A 212 10.42 0.40 -14.52
N ARG A 213 9.97 -0.38 -13.53
CA ARG A 213 8.68 -0.22 -12.86
C ARG A 213 8.79 0.51 -11.52
N GLU A 214 9.96 1.05 -11.20
CA GLU A 214 10.27 1.75 -9.94
C GLU A 214 9.77 0.98 -8.70
N THR A 215 9.86 -0.35 -8.71
CA THR A 215 9.23 -1.19 -7.68
C THR A 215 10.04 -1.15 -6.38
N MET A 216 9.48 -0.47 -5.37
CA MET A 216 10.09 -0.26 -4.07
C MET A 216 9.54 -1.22 -3.01
N TYR A 217 10.44 -1.72 -2.16
CA TYR A 217 10.15 -2.44 -0.93
C TYR A 217 10.70 -1.65 0.24
N ILE A 218 9.87 -1.47 1.27
CA ILE A 218 10.20 -0.68 2.46
C ILE A 218 9.93 -1.56 3.68
N LYS A 219 10.92 -1.68 4.56
CA LYS A 219 10.78 -2.39 5.83
C LYS A 219 10.19 -1.44 6.87
N ASP A 220 9.08 -1.85 7.49
CA ASP A 220 8.46 -1.13 8.59
C ASP A 220 7.83 -2.12 9.56
N LYS A 221 7.95 -1.87 10.87
CA LYS A 221 7.46 -2.77 11.93
C LYS A 221 7.90 -4.23 11.72
N ASP A 222 9.18 -4.39 11.37
CA ASP A 222 9.89 -5.62 11.08
C ASP A 222 9.43 -6.39 9.83
N GLU A 223 8.45 -5.87 9.10
CA GLU A 223 7.90 -6.48 7.90
C GLU A 223 8.31 -5.74 6.62
N TRP A 224 8.64 -6.51 5.58
CA TRP A 224 8.88 -5.95 4.25
C TRP A 224 7.58 -5.76 3.49
N CYS A 225 7.29 -4.53 3.11
CA CYS A 225 6.13 -4.20 2.30
C CYS A 225 6.53 -3.67 0.93
N LYS A 226 5.93 -4.21 -0.13
CA LYS A 226 5.93 -3.55 -1.44
C LYS A 226 5.13 -2.24 -1.33
N ASP A 227 5.64 -1.17 -1.92
CA ASP A 227 4.90 0.08 -2.05
C ASP A 227 3.81 -0.02 -3.14
N THR A 228 2.91 0.96 -3.19
CA THR A 228 1.88 1.04 -4.23
C THR A 228 2.49 1.45 -5.58
N ASP A 229 1.74 1.27 -6.67
CA ASP A 229 2.19 1.71 -8.00
C ASP A 229 2.38 3.24 -8.08
N GLU A 230 1.69 4.00 -7.20
CA GLU A 230 1.83 5.46 -7.05
C GLU A 230 2.94 5.87 -6.05
N LEU A 231 3.59 4.89 -5.41
CA LEU A 231 4.68 5.06 -4.44
C LEU A 231 4.29 5.91 -3.23
N VAL A 232 3.09 5.67 -2.70
CA VAL A 232 2.49 6.47 -1.61
C VAL A 232 3.36 6.43 -0.34
N LYS A 233 3.94 5.27 0.01
CA LYS A 233 4.78 5.18 1.22
C LYS A 233 6.08 5.96 1.03
N LEU A 234 6.72 5.84 -0.13
CA LEU A 234 7.94 6.59 -0.43
C LEU A 234 7.71 8.10 -0.43
N ARG A 235 6.59 8.58 -1.00
CA ARG A 235 6.23 10.01 -0.94
C ARG A 235 6.00 10.49 0.49
N ARG A 236 5.33 9.69 1.32
CA ARG A 236 5.17 10.01 2.75
C ARG A 236 6.52 10.13 3.47
N ILE A 237 7.48 9.25 3.15
CA ILE A 237 8.86 9.34 3.67
C ILE A 237 9.49 10.68 3.25
N LEU A 238 9.42 11.06 1.98
CA LEU A 238 9.96 12.35 1.49
C LEU A 238 9.32 13.54 2.21
N SER A 239 7.99 13.54 2.37
CA SER A 239 7.27 14.59 3.11
C SER A 239 7.66 14.65 4.60
N SER A 240 7.81 13.51 5.26
CA SER A 240 8.27 13.45 6.66
C SER A 240 9.67 14.05 6.83
N ILE A 241 10.56 13.77 5.88
CA ILE A 241 11.92 14.30 5.87
C ILE A 241 11.92 15.80 5.61
N SER A 242 11.14 16.28 4.62
CA SER A 242 10.97 17.71 4.35
C SER A 242 10.48 18.48 5.59
N MET A 243 9.50 17.92 6.30
CA MET A 243 9.01 18.51 7.55
C MET A 243 10.07 18.54 8.66
N THR A 244 10.88 17.49 8.77
CA THR A 244 11.99 17.42 9.74
C THR A 244 13.06 18.46 9.41
N ASN A 245 13.40 18.62 8.12
CA ASN A 245 14.31 19.65 7.65
C ASN A 245 13.78 21.05 7.94
N TYR A 246 12.49 21.29 7.70
CA TYR A 246 11.85 22.58 7.96
C TYR A 246 11.93 22.96 9.45
N ARG A 247 11.64 22.01 10.35
CA ARG A 247 11.78 22.23 11.81
C ARG A 247 13.22 22.54 12.21
N SER A 248 14.18 21.91 11.54
CA SER A 248 15.62 22.11 11.80
C SER A 248 16.15 23.47 11.36
N VAL A 249 15.39 24.24 10.55
CA VAL A 249 15.77 25.62 10.20
C VAL A 249 15.83 26.52 11.43
N ALA A 250 15.09 26.23 12.50
CA ALA A 250 15.22 26.96 13.76
C ALA A 250 16.65 26.89 14.32
N ASN A 251 17.32 25.73 14.21
CA ASN A 251 18.71 25.57 14.63
C ASN A 251 19.67 26.34 13.73
N TRP A 252 19.40 26.35 12.42
CA TRP A 252 20.16 27.16 11.46
C TRP A 252 20.07 28.66 11.82
N ARG A 253 18.89 29.21 12.12
CA ARG A 253 18.73 30.62 12.51
C ARG A 253 19.48 30.98 13.80
N GLN A 254 19.56 30.05 14.76
CA GLN A 254 20.35 30.27 15.98
C GLN A 254 21.85 30.40 15.68
N ALA A 255 22.36 29.62 14.71
CA ALA A 255 23.74 29.71 14.24
C ALA A 255 24.00 30.92 13.33
N HIS A 256 22.95 31.49 12.73
CA HIS A 256 23.01 32.64 11.81
C HIS A 256 22.12 33.81 12.29
N PRO A 257 22.46 34.53 13.37
CA PRO A 257 21.58 35.54 13.97
C PRO A 257 21.22 36.70 13.05
N LYS A 258 21.99 36.99 11.99
CA LYS A 258 21.63 38.06 11.04
C LYS A 258 20.48 37.64 10.15
N SER A 259 20.04 36.37 10.21
CA SER A 259 18.82 35.92 9.54
C SER A 259 17.55 36.58 10.07
N GLU A 260 17.57 37.19 11.26
CA GLU A 260 16.45 37.96 11.81
C GLU A 260 16.41 39.42 11.30
N ILE A 261 17.49 39.87 10.66
CA ILE A 261 17.57 41.21 10.07
C ILE A 261 16.99 41.16 8.66
N MET A 262 15.84 41.80 8.46
CA MET A 262 15.18 41.88 7.15
C MET A 262 16.13 42.38 6.06
N ASP A 263 16.03 41.79 4.87
CA ASP A 263 16.87 42.05 3.69
C ASP A 263 18.36 41.78 3.85
N SER A 264 18.81 41.21 4.98
CA SER A 264 20.19 40.74 5.10
C SER A 264 20.44 39.55 4.15
N ARG A 265 21.72 39.30 3.85
CA ARG A 265 22.12 38.11 3.06
C ARG A 265 21.63 36.81 3.71
N GLU A 266 21.71 36.71 5.04
CA GLU A 266 21.30 35.53 5.80
C GLU A 266 19.77 35.38 5.85
N TYR A 267 19.02 36.49 5.97
CA TYR A 267 17.56 36.48 5.90
C TYR A 267 17.08 35.98 4.53
N ASN A 268 17.61 36.58 3.46
CA ASN A 268 17.25 36.23 2.10
C ASN A 268 17.61 34.76 1.78
N PHE A 269 18.76 34.30 2.25
CA PHE A 269 19.15 32.90 2.12
C PHE A 269 18.24 31.97 2.93
N CYS A 270 17.92 32.30 4.18
CA CYS A 270 17.00 31.52 5.01
C CYS A 270 15.64 31.36 4.34
N TYR A 271 15.09 32.43 3.76
CA TYR A 271 13.82 32.39 3.04
C TYR A 271 13.91 31.49 1.81
N LYS A 272 14.95 31.65 0.98
CA LYS A 272 15.20 30.78 -0.19
C LYS A 272 15.33 29.31 0.23
N MET A 273 16.07 29.05 1.30
CA MET A 273 16.30 27.72 1.85
C MET A 273 14.99 27.08 2.35
N MET A 274 14.19 27.81 3.11
CA MET A 274 12.87 27.34 3.56
C MET A 274 11.95 26.98 2.39
N ARG A 275 11.91 27.80 1.34
CA ARG A 275 11.16 27.47 0.11
C ARG A 275 11.69 26.22 -0.56
N ALA A 276 13.01 26.07 -0.68
CA ALA A 276 13.63 24.90 -1.28
C ALA A 276 13.37 23.61 -0.49
N ILE A 277 13.32 23.68 0.84
CA ILE A 277 13.04 22.52 1.72
C ILE A 277 11.62 21.99 1.53
N LEU A 278 10.64 22.90 1.42
CA LEU A 278 9.23 22.52 1.30
C LEU A 278 8.88 21.93 -0.07
N GLY A 279 9.67 22.25 -1.10
CA GLY A 279 9.38 21.84 -2.47
C GLY A 279 8.35 22.76 -3.13
N ASP A 280 7.37 22.16 -3.81
CA ASP A 280 6.29 22.84 -4.53
C ASP A 280 4.93 22.31 -4.07
N ALA A 281 3.86 22.65 -4.78
CA ALA A 281 2.50 22.18 -4.49
C ALA A 281 1.99 21.21 -5.57
N GLU A 282 1.02 20.39 -5.19
CA GLU A 282 0.18 19.60 -6.11
C GLU A 282 1.01 18.82 -7.16
N ASP A 283 0.71 19.03 -8.45
CA ASP A 283 1.33 18.33 -9.57
C ASP A 283 2.83 18.63 -9.70
N GLU A 284 3.28 19.84 -9.34
CA GLU A 284 4.70 20.18 -9.37
C GLU A 284 5.45 19.45 -8.27
N GLN A 285 4.87 19.29 -7.07
CA GLN A 285 5.47 18.46 -6.03
C GLN A 285 5.62 17.00 -6.50
N ILE A 286 4.59 16.46 -7.15
CA ILE A 286 4.64 15.10 -7.70
C ILE A 286 5.79 14.98 -8.73
N ARG A 287 5.98 15.99 -9.58
CA ARG A 287 7.09 16.04 -10.56
C ARG A 287 8.45 16.10 -9.89
N LEU A 288 8.61 16.86 -8.81
CA LEU A 288 9.85 16.93 -8.05
C LEU A 288 10.16 15.57 -7.39
N ASP A 289 9.19 14.98 -6.70
CA ASP A 289 9.34 13.66 -6.07
C ASP A 289 9.68 12.59 -7.10
N ASN A 290 9.07 12.60 -8.29
CA ASN A 290 9.37 11.66 -9.37
C ASN A 290 10.85 11.72 -9.80
N LYS A 291 11.50 12.89 -9.75
CA LYS A 291 12.93 13.01 -10.07
C LYS A 291 13.80 12.33 -8.99
N ILE A 292 13.41 12.47 -7.72
CA ILE A 292 14.08 11.78 -6.60
C ILE A 292 13.90 10.27 -6.72
N ILE A 293 12.65 9.82 -6.91
CA ILE A 293 12.27 8.40 -7.05
C ILE A 293 13.05 7.73 -8.19
N LYS A 294 13.17 8.37 -9.36
CA LYS A 294 13.96 7.86 -10.48
C LYS A 294 15.43 7.63 -10.13
N THR A 295 15.98 8.49 -9.26
CA THR A 295 17.35 8.35 -8.79
C THR A 295 17.45 7.20 -7.78
N PHE A 296 16.52 7.12 -6.84
CA PHE A 296 16.43 6.03 -5.87
C PHE A 296 16.27 4.67 -6.55
N ALA A 297 15.43 4.58 -7.58
CA ALA A 297 15.19 3.34 -8.30
C ALA A 297 16.48 2.76 -8.89
N LYS A 298 17.38 3.63 -9.38
CA LYS A 298 18.67 3.22 -9.93
C LYS A 298 19.66 2.86 -8.83
N ASP A 299 19.80 3.71 -7.82
CA ASP A 299 20.87 3.59 -6.83
C ASP A 299 20.56 2.59 -5.69
N LEU A 300 19.27 2.30 -5.45
CA LEU A 300 18.80 1.32 -4.48
C LEU A 300 18.43 -0.02 -5.13
N PHE A 301 18.74 -0.20 -6.41
CA PHE A 301 18.44 -1.44 -7.13
C PHE A 301 19.22 -2.62 -6.58
N VAL A 302 18.51 -3.69 -6.25
CA VAL A 302 19.09 -4.98 -5.87
C VAL A 302 19.32 -5.82 -7.13
N ASN A 303 20.59 -6.02 -7.48
CA ASN A 303 20.96 -6.79 -8.67
C ASN A 303 20.62 -8.27 -8.48
N LYS A 304 19.70 -8.77 -9.31
CA LYS A 304 19.18 -10.15 -9.29
C LYS A 304 20.17 -11.20 -9.81
N ASN A 305 21.25 -10.78 -10.48
CA ASN A 305 22.05 -11.71 -11.27
C ASN A 305 23.44 -12.03 -10.73
N LYS A 306 23.83 -11.60 -9.52
CA LYS A 306 25.13 -11.99 -8.96
C LYS A 306 25.11 -12.11 -7.44
N ASN A 307 25.89 -13.08 -6.97
CA ASN A 307 26.48 -13.23 -5.63
C ASN A 307 27.31 -12.00 -5.19
N ASP A 308 26.95 -10.78 -5.59
CA ASP A 308 27.69 -9.55 -5.28
C ASP A 308 27.47 -9.10 -3.82
N VAL A 309 26.55 -9.74 -3.09
CA VAL A 309 26.42 -9.58 -1.63
C VAL A 309 27.59 -10.26 -0.89
N ILE A 310 28.29 -11.23 -1.49
CA ILE A 310 29.39 -11.97 -0.83
C ILE A 310 30.78 -11.44 -1.27
N ARG A 311 30.91 -10.76 -2.42
CA ARG A 311 32.23 -10.35 -2.94
C ARG A 311 32.82 -9.06 -2.36
N LYS A 312 32.05 -8.25 -1.62
CA LYS A 312 32.58 -7.03 -0.98
C LYS A 312 33.15 -7.24 0.43
N MET A 313 33.02 -8.42 1.02
CA MET A 313 33.63 -8.75 2.31
C MET A 313 35.03 -9.39 2.22
N ASN A 314 35.49 -9.79 1.02
CA ASN A 314 36.82 -10.40 0.83
C ASN A 314 37.81 -9.51 0.06
N ALA A 315 37.54 -8.20 0.02
CA ALA A 315 38.42 -7.21 -0.61
C ALA A 315 38.84 -6.13 0.41
N TYR A 316 39.18 -6.56 1.63
CA TYR A 316 40.10 -5.89 2.56
C TYR A 316 40.76 -6.98 3.41
#